data_AF-A0A1Q5GMZ4-F1
#
_entry.id   AF-A0A1Q5GMZ4-F1
#
_cell.length_a   1.000
_cell.length_b   1.000
_cell.length_c   1.000
_cell.angle_alpha   90.00
_cell.angle_beta   90.00
_cell.angle_gamma   90.00
#
_symmetry.space_group_name_H-M   'P 1'
#
loop_
_entity.id
_entity.type
_entity.pdbx_description
1 polymer ?
#
loop_
_entity_poly.entity_id
_entity_poly.type
_entity_poly.pdbx_seq_one_letter_code
_entity_poly.pdbx_strand_id
1 'polypeptide(L)'
;MRRSLGVAAVTVAALAATAMPAAAATTSSHGALINRTNCNENGYLEIHNNSGRDTLCFANAGFMPVAIYGVNWVESGNNVVTLQFQRNGSDPRLETVNLQRWSSWNPGHVHQIISIRIH
;
A
#
# COMPACT_ATOMS: atom_id res chain seq x y z
N MET A 1 39.73 -40.64 -59.14
CA MET A 1 40.99 -40.03 -58.64
C MET A 1 40.74 -38.54 -58.41
N ARG A 2 40.74 -38.11 -57.11
CA ARG A 2 40.99 -36.75 -56.54
C ARG A 2 40.09 -35.58 -57.00
N ARG A 3 39.58 -34.63 -56.21
CA ARG A 3 39.58 -34.19 -54.79
C ARG A 3 38.45 -33.12 -54.72
N SER A 4 37.74 -32.84 -53.63
CA SER A 4 38.12 -31.91 -52.53
C SER A 4 36.93 -31.85 -51.56
N LEU A 5 37.08 -32.28 -50.29
CA LEU A 5 37.22 -31.45 -49.08
C LEU A 5 36.05 -30.48 -48.79
N GLY A 6 35.26 -30.84 -47.77
CA GLY A 6 34.40 -29.92 -47.00
C GLY A 6 34.26 -30.48 -45.57
N VAL A 7 34.65 -29.67 -44.59
CA VAL A 7 34.91 -30.02 -43.18
C VAL A 7 33.75 -29.55 -42.29
N ALA A 8 33.62 -30.17 -41.10
CA ALA A 8 33.01 -29.62 -39.86
C ALA A 8 31.47 -29.43 -39.84
N ALA A 9 30.75 -29.53 -38.72
CA ALA A 9 31.10 -29.78 -37.32
C ALA A 9 29.85 -30.31 -36.61
N VAL A 10 30.06 -31.16 -35.60
CA VAL A 10 29.06 -31.50 -34.58
C VAL A 10 28.83 -30.28 -33.70
N THR A 11 27.57 -29.90 -33.48
CA THR A 11 27.21 -29.04 -32.33
C THR A 11 26.02 -29.66 -31.60
N VAL A 12 26.32 -30.22 -30.42
CA VAL A 12 25.33 -30.65 -29.43
C VAL A 12 24.89 -29.40 -28.68
N ALA A 13 23.64 -28.99 -28.86
CA ALA A 13 23.06 -27.90 -28.06
C ALA A 13 22.61 -28.47 -26.70
N ALA A 14 23.36 -28.17 -25.64
CA ALA A 14 22.93 -28.40 -24.27
C ALA A 14 21.85 -27.37 -23.88
N LEU A 15 20.63 -27.83 -23.65
CA LEU A 15 19.55 -26.99 -23.13
C LEU A 15 19.79 -26.76 -21.63
N ALA A 16 20.29 -25.58 -21.28
CA ALA A 16 20.47 -25.17 -19.90
C ALA A 16 19.10 -24.93 -19.23
N ALA A 17 18.78 -25.72 -18.21
CA ALA A 17 17.62 -25.49 -17.35
C ALA A 17 17.89 -24.26 -16.47
N THR A 18 17.20 -23.16 -16.75
CA THR A 18 17.20 -21.97 -15.91
C THR A 18 16.37 -22.23 -14.65
N ALA A 19 17.06 -22.52 -13.54
CA ALA A 19 16.45 -22.51 -12.21
C ALA A 19 16.00 -21.07 -11.89
N MET A 20 14.69 -20.83 -11.83
CA MET A 20 14.14 -19.57 -11.35
C MET A 20 14.38 -19.46 -9.84
N PRO A 21 14.93 -18.33 -9.33
CA PRO A 21 15.03 -18.13 -7.90
C PRO A 21 13.63 -17.92 -7.32
N ALA A 22 13.25 -18.76 -6.37
CA ALA A 22 12.07 -18.58 -5.54
C ALA A 22 12.19 -17.24 -4.82
N ALA A 23 11.37 -16.27 -5.21
CA ALA A 23 11.24 -15.01 -4.50
C ALA A 23 10.79 -15.33 -3.06
N ALA A 24 11.60 -14.90 -2.11
CA ALA A 24 11.34 -15.04 -0.68
C ALA A 24 9.93 -14.54 -0.35
N ALA A 25 9.09 -15.42 0.19
CA ALA A 25 7.87 -15.03 0.85
C ALA A 25 8.26 -14.19 2.08
N THR A 26 8.16 -12.88 1.96
CA THR A 26 8.25 -11.96 3.09
C THR A 26 7.19 -12.36 4.09
N THR A 27 7.62 -12.83 5.26
CA THR A 27 6.76 -13.01 6.43
C THR A 27 6.16 -11.66 6.78
N SER A 28 4.93 -11.38 6.36
CA SER A 28 4.14 -10.27 6.88
C SER A 28 4.02 -10.46 8.39
N SER A 29 4.75 -9.64 9.15
CA SER A 29 4.41 -9.42 10.54
C SER A 29 3.01 -8.80 10.54
N HIS A 30 2.01 -9.64 10.79
CA HIS A 30 0.64 -9.18 10.99
C HIS A 30 0.64 -8.43 12.33
N GLY A 31 1.05 -7.16 12.30
CA GLY A 31 0.70 -6.22 13.36
C GLY A 31 -0.82 -6.28 13.57
N ALA A 32 -1.28 -5.98 14.79
CA ALA A 32 -2.70 -5.97 15.11
C ALA A 32 -3.50 -5.32 13.97
N LEU A 33 -4.55 -6.00 13.51
CA LEU A 33 -5.33 -5.57 12.35
C LEU A 33 -6.29 -4.47 12.79
N ILE A 34 -6.30 -3.39 12.02
CA ILE A 34 -7.31 -2.33 12.15
C ILE A 34 -8.64 -2.87 11.61
N ASN A 35 -9.75 -2.64 12.32
CA ASN A 35 -11.08 -3.08 11.88
C ASN A 35 -11.87 -1.89 11.31
N ARG A 36 -12.53 -2.10 10.16
CA ARG A 36 -13.55 -1.16 9.67
C ARG A 36 -14.84 -1.31 10.48
N THR A 37 -15.42 -0.21 10.91
CA THR A 37 -16.65 -0.18 11.74
C THR A 37 -17.74 0.70 11.10
N ASN A 38 -18.94 0.65 11.68
CA ASN A 38 -20.11 1.40 11.19
C ASN A 38 -20.22 2.83 11.78
N CYS A 39 -19.11 3.44 12.22
CA CYS A 39 -19.10 4.81 12.75
C CYS A 39 -20.10 5.05 13.90
N ASN A 40 -20.32 4.03 14.74
CA ASN A 40 -21.34 4.07 15.79
C ASN A 40 -20.84 4.71 17.11
N GLU A 41 -19.61 5.20 17.13
CA GLU A 41 -18.95 5.79 18.29
C GLU A 41 -17.96 6.87 17.85
N ASN A 42 -17.87 7.96 18.60
CA ASN A 42 -17.01 9.12 18.28
C ASN A 42 -15.52 8.87 18.57
N GLY A 43 -15.16 7.70 19.12
CA GLY A 43 -13.79 7.35 19.49
C GLY A 43 -12.95 6.83 18.33
N TYR A 44 -13.54 6.59 17.16
CA TYR A 44 -12.87 5.97 16.02
C TYR A 44 -12.10 6.96 15.15
N LEU A 45 -11.19 6.42 14.34
CA LEU A 45 -10.60 7.18 13.23
C LEU A 45 -11.63 7.25 12.11
N GLU A 46 -12.01 8.45 11.68
CA GLU A 46 -12.97 8.70 10.62
C GLU A 46 -12.28 9.35 9.42
N ILE A 47 -12.38 8.73 8.25
CA ILE A 47 -11.85 9.26 6.99
C ILE A 47 -13.02 9.62 6.10
N HIS A 48 -13.12 10.89 5.72
CA HIS A 48 -14.19 11.41 4.89
C HIS A 48 -13.67 11.67 3.49
N ASN A 49 -14.24 10.98 2.50
CA ASN A 49 -13.82 11.07 1.10
C ASN A 49 -15.00 11.39 0.17
N ASN A 50 -14.69 11.63 -1.11
CA ASN A 50 -15.67 11.99 -2.14
C ASN A 50 -16.50 13.25 -1.81
N SER A 51 -15.82 14.26 -1.28
CA SER A 51 -16.40 15.51 -0.75
C SER A 51 -17.31 15.31 0.45
N GLY A 52 -17.00 14.32 1.29
CA GLY A 52 -17.77 14.01 2.50
C GLY A 52 -19.00 13.14 2.27
N ARG A 53 -19.12 12.50 1.10
CA ARG A 53 -20.21 11.56 0.82
C ARG A 53 -19.99 10.21 1.48
N ASP A 54 -18.74 9.78 1.54
CA ASP A 54 -18.35 8.51 2.09
C ASP A 54 -17.54 8.74 3.36
N THR A 55 -17.91 8.03 4.42
CA THR A 55 -17.20 8.04 5.70
C THR A 55 -16.75 6.62 6.02
N LEU A 56 -15.46 6.48 6.30
CA LEU A 56 -14.82 5.22 6.65
C LEU A 56 -14.33 5.31 8.08
N CYS A 57 -14.88 4.48 8.97
CA CYS A 57 -14.46 4.43 10.36
C CYS A 57 -13.60 3.21 10.65
N PHE A 58 -12.55 3.43 11.42
CA PHE A 58 -11.55 2.44 11.78
C PHE A 58 -11.32 2.42 13.29
N ALA A 59 -11.24 1.21 13.84
CA ALA A 59 -11.03 0.95 15.26
C ALA A 59 -9.87 -0.03 15.48
N ASN A 60 -9.46 -0.13 16.74
CA ASN A 60 -8.32 -0.92 17.24
C ASN A 60 -6.96 -0.38 16.82
N ALA A 61 -5.98 -0.50 17.73
CA ALA A 61 -4.59 -0.21 17.43
C ALA A 61 -4.05 -1.23 16.42
N GLY A 62 -3.20 -0.76 15.50
CA GLY A 62 -2.77 -1.60 14.41
C GLY A 62 -2.15 -0.90 13.24
N PHE A 63 -1.86 -1.67 12.20
CA PHE A 63 -1.40 -1.18 10.91
C PHE A 63 -2.15 -1.91 9.80
N MET A 64 -2.59 -1.15 8.79
CA MET A 64 -3.26 -1.70 7.63
C MET A 64 -2.91 -0.91 6.37
N PRO A 65 -2.47 -1.58 5.28
CA PRO A 65 -2.40 -0.97 3.96
C PRO A 65 -3.81 -0.76 3.42
N VAL A 66 -4.07 0.40 2.83
CA VAL A 66 -5.39 0.79 2.30
C VAL A 66 -5.23 1.50 0.95
N ALA A 67 -6.34 1.66 0.24
CA ALA A 67 -6.41 2.46 -0.97
C ALA A 67 -7.66 3.34 -0.92
N ILE A 68 -7.60 4.41 -0.12
CA ILE A 68 -8.72 5.33 0.07
C ILE A 68 -8.47 6.56 -0.79
N TYR A 69 -9.30 6.76 -1.81
CA TYR A 69 -9.13 7.84 -2.78
C TYR A 69 -9.98 9.05 -2.47
N GLY A 70 -9.49 10.23 -2.88
CA GLY A 70 -10.26 11.48 -2.83
C GLY A 70 -10.62 11.91 -1.41
N VAL A 71 -9.66 11.83 -0.48
CA VAL A 71 -9.89 12.17 0.94
C VAL A 71 -9.91 13.68 1.12
N ASN A 72 -10.90 14.19 1.83
CA ASN A 72 -11.10 15.62 2.05
C ASN A 72 -10.68 16.05 3.45
N TRP A 73 -11.11 15.31 4.46
CA TRP A 73 -10.67 15.48 5.83
C TRP A 73 -10.69 14.16 6.61
N VAL A 74 -9.97 14.16 7.73
CA VAL A 74 -9.82 13.02 8.62
C VAL A 74 -9.96 13.47 10.06
N GLU A 75 -10.61 12.67 10.89
CA GLU A 75 -10.79 12.91 12.32
C GLU A 75 -10.23 11.71 13.10
N SER A 76 -9.36 11.97 14.07
CA SER A 76 -8.64 10.89 14.77
C SER A 76 -9.43 10.23 15.90
N GLY A 77 -10.53 10.83 16.35
CA GLY A 77 -11.25 10.37 17.54
C GLY A 77 -10.32 10.25 18.75
N ASN A 78 -10.47 9.20 19.57
CA ASN A 78 -9.61 8.98 20.73
C ASN A 78 -8.27 8.30 20.40
N ASN A 79 -7.80 8.40 19.15
CA ASN A 79 -6.62 7.68 18.69
C ASN A 79 -5.45 8.62 18.37
N VAL A 80 -4.23 8.11 18.54
CA VAL A 80 -3.05 8.69 17.89
C VAL A 80 -2.85 7.94 16.58
N VAL A 81 -2.80 8.66 15.46
CA VAL A 81 -2.84 8.05 14.13
C VAL A 81 -1.71 8.58 13.27
N THR A 82 -1.05 7.68 12.54
CA THR A 82 -0.13 8.04 11.46
C THR A 82 -0.73 7.58 10.14
N LEU A 83 -0.86 8.50 9.19
CA LEU A 83 -1.36 8.22 7.85
C LEU A 83 -0.26 8.48 6.83
N GLN A 84 -0.07 7.55 5.92
CA GLN A 84 0.78 7.73 4.75
C GLN A 84 -0.10 7.90 3.52
N PHE A 85 0.15 8.94 2.75
CA PHE A 85 -0.70 9.32 1.63
C PHE A 85 0.10 9.87 0.46
N GLN A 86 -0.50 9.79 -0.72
CA GLN A 86 -0.06 10.46 -1.92
C GLN A 86 -0.99 11.64 -2.18
N ARG A 87 -0.42 12.84 -2.25
CA ARG A 87 -1.20 14.07 -2.41
C ARG A 87 -1.78 14.19 -3.82
N ASN A 88 -0.98 13.90 -4.84
CA ASN A 88 -1.33 14.05 -6.25
C ASN A 88 -1.09 12.74 -7.00
N GLY A 89 -2.03 12.28 -7.83
CA GLY A 89 -1.88 11.03 -8.60
C GLY A 89 -0.77 11.08 -9.66
N SER A 90 -0.41 12.28 -10.13
CA SER A 90 0.70 12.46 -11.08
C SER A 90 2.08 12.48 -10.43
N ASP A 91 2.17 12.70 -9.12
CA ASP A 91 3.43 12.74 -8.37
C ASP A 91 3.47 11.56 -7.38
N PRO A 92 4.38 10.58 -7.55
CA PRO A 92 4.47 9.41 -6.68
C PRO A 92 4.99 9.72 -5.26
N ARG A 93 5.25 10.99 -4.92
CA ARG A 93 5.77 11.37 -3.61
C ARG A 93 4.79 11.00 -2.49
N LEU A 94 5.32 10.26 -1.53
CA LEU A 94 4.59 9.88 -0.33
C LEU A 94 4.82 10.90 0.78
N GLU A 95 3.74 11.33 1.39
CA GLU A 95 3.71 12.22 2.54
C GLU A 95 3.17 11.47 3.75
N THR A 96 3.44 12.00 4.94
CA THR A 96 2.97 11.43 6.20
C THR A 96 2.39 12.53 7.07
N VAL A 97 1.28 12.24 7.73
CA VAL A 97 0.69 13.10 8.74
C VAL A 97 0.48 12.31 10.03
N ASN A 98 0.76 12.96 11.16
CA ASN A 98 0.50 12.43 12.49
C ASN A 98 -0.61 13.23 13.13
N LEU A 99 -1.66 12.55 13.56
CA LEU A 99 -2.80 13.13 14.25
C LEU A 99 -2.74 12.74 15.72
N GLN A 100 -2.86 13.73 16.59
CA GLN A 100 -3.06 13.48 18.02
C GLN A 100 -4.51 13.11 18.28
N ARG A 101 -4.83 12.70 19.50
CA ARG A 101 -6.22 12.46 19.91
C ARG A 101 -7.05 13.72 19.70
N TRP A 102 -8.30 13.52 19.29
CA TRP A 102 -9.31 14.56 19.10
C TRP A 102 -8.86 15.66 18.15
N SER A 103 -8.13 15.28 17.10
CA SER A 103 -7.59 16.19 16.10
C SER A 103 -8.20 15.92 14.74
N SER A 104 -8.33 16.99 13.96
CA SER A 104 -8.84 16.94 12.59
C SER A 104 -7.74 17.38 11.63
N TRP A 105 -7.67 16.71 10.48
CA TRP A 105 -6.80 17.11 9.38
C TRP A 105 -7.63 17.36 8.13
N ASN A 106 -7.61 18.59 7.63
CA ASN A 106 -8.35 19.01 6.45
C ASN A 106 -7.39 19.48 5.35
N PRO A 107 -6.84 18.56 4.54
CA PRO A 107 -6.00 18.91 3.40
C PRO A 107 -6.80 19.44 2.19
N GLY A 108 -8.13 19.49 2.25
CA GLY A 108 -9.02 19.85 1.15
C GLY A 108 -9.20 18.71 0.14
N HIS A 109 -8.09 18.17 -0.39
CA HIS A 109 -8.09 17.00 -1.26
C HIS A 109 -6.76 16.24 -1.18
N VAL A 110 -6.85 14.92 -1.04
CA VAL A 110 -5.75 13.97 -1.11
C VAL A 110 -6.12 12.90 -2.13
N HIS A 111 -5.21 12.63 -3.06
CA HIS A 111 -5.44 11.63 -4.09
C HIS A 111 -5.67 10.24 -3.50
N GLN A 112 -4.77 9.76 -2.64
CA GLN A 112 -4.87 8.42 -2.05
C GLN A 112 -4.21 8.33 -0.67
N ILE A 113 -4.88 7.74 0.32
CA ILE A 113 -4.25 7.19 1.54
C ILE A 113 -3.82 5.75 1.25
N ILE A 114 -2.57 5.44 1.60
CA ILE A 114 -1.88 4.18 1.30
C ILE A 114 -1.77 3.30 2.54
N SER A 115 -1.63 3.91 3.72
CA SER A 115 -1.61 3.15 4.96
C SER A 115 -2.16 3.95 6.13
N ILE A 116 -2.72 3.19 7.07
CA ILE A 116 -3.21 3.67 8.35
C ILE A 116 -2.44 2.95 9.44
N ARG A 117 -1.97 3.71 10.43
CA ARG A 117 -1.44 3.18 11.69
C ARG A 117 -2.13 3.85 12.85
N ILE A 118 -2.73 3.07 13.73
CA ILE A 118 -3.37 3.50 14.98
C ILE A 118 -2.49 3.00 16.12
N HIS A 119 -2.11 3.89 17.05
CA HIS A 119 -1.24 3.58 18.19
C HIS A 119 -2.01 3.41 19.49
#